data_AF-A0A6I3EQH1-F1
#
_entry.id   AF-A0A6I3EQH1-F1
#
_cell.length_a   1.000
_cell.length_b   1.000
_cell.length_c   1.000
_cell.angle_alpha   90.00
_cell.angle_beta   90.00
_cell.angle_gamma   90.00
#
_symmetry.space_group_name_H-M   'P 1'
#
loop_
_entity.id
_entity.type
_entity.pdbx_description
1 polymer ?
#
loop_
_entity_poly.entity_id
_entity_poly.type
_entity_poly.pdbx_seq_one_letter_code
_entity_poly.pdbx_strand_id
1 'polypeptide(L)'
;MTMYGANPEQLASLGRTLRQQITTIEGVMSTVSSMMAGTTWVGPARDRFENDWNTSFRAALGKLNQAFDAAGGDCIARSNDLMRVMGVR
;
A
#
# COMPACT_ATOMS: atom_id res chain seq x y z
N MET A 1 18.54 -0.60 31.07
CA MET A 1 17.31 -0.19 30.36
C MET A 1 16.88 -1.35 29.49
N THR A 2 15.87 -2.09 29.93
CA THR A 2 15.31 -3.23 29.19
C THR A 2 14.55 -2.68 27.99
N MET A 3 15.14 -2.76 26.81
CA MET A 3 14.49 -2.44 25.54
C MET A 3 13.41 -3.51 25.29
N TYR A 4 12.21 -3.31 25.82
CA TYR A 4 11.06 -4.13 25.48
C TYR A 4 10.67 -3.83 24.02
N GLY A 5 10.94 -4.81 23.14
CA GLY A 5 10.40 -4.99 21.78
C GLY A 5 10.02 -3.73 20.98
N ALA A 6 10.84 -3.40 19.97
CA ALA A 6 10.65 -2.37 18.94
C ALA A 6 10.49 -0.91 19.46
N ASN A 7 11.20 0.03 18.83
CA ASN A 7 11.00 1.46 19.09
C ASN A 7 9.60 1.89 18.56
N PRO A 8 8.70 2.44 19.39
CA PRO A 8 7.36 2.82 18.95
C PRO A 8 7.36 3.90 17.86
N GLU A 9 8.28 4.85 17.90
CA GLU A 9 8.39 5.88 16.87
C GLU A 9 8.79 5.27 15.52
N GLN A 10 9.70 4.30 15.54
CA GLN A 10 10.09 3.55 14.33
C GLN A 10 8.91 2.73 13.80
N LEU A 11 8.11 2.14 14.69
CA LEU A 11 6.94 1.36 14.30
C LEU A 11 5.82 2.26 13.74
N ALA A 12 5.57 3.42 14.34
CA ALA A 12 4.66 4.43 13.82
C ALA A 12 5.13 4.97 12.45
N SER A 13 6.43 5.21 12.30
CA SER A 13 7.05 5.62 11.03
C SER A 13 6.82 4.56 9.95
N LEU A 14 7.11 3.29 10.24
CA LEU A 14 6.86 2.17 9.33
C LEU A 14 5.38 2.12 8.90
N GLY A 15 4.45 2.23 9.85
CA GLY A 15 3.02 2.21 9.53
C GLY A 15 2.57 3.37 8.64
N ARG A 16 3.12 4.57 8.85
CA ARG A 16 2.89 5.73 7.97
C ARG A 16 3.47 5.50 6.58
N THR A 17 4.67 4.92 6.48
CA THR A 17 5.28 4.57 5.18
C THR A 17 4.43 3.58 4.42
N LEU A 18 3.95 2.50 5.07
CA LEU A 18 3.07 1.52 4.43
C LEU A 18 1.80 2.18 3.86
N ARG A 19 1.16 3.06 4.64
CA ARG A 19 0.01 3.83 4.18
C ARG A 19 0.34 4.78 3.04
N GLN A 20 1.50 5.43 3.06
CA GLN A 20 1.93 6.32 1.98
C GLN A 20 2.13 5.57 0.66
N GLN A 21 2.61 4.32 0.70
CA GLN A 21 2.80 3.49 -0.49
C GLN A 21 1.47 3.09 -1.16
N ILE A 22 0.35 3.10 -0.43
CA ILE A 22 -0.99 2.89 -1.01
C ILE A 22 -1.27 3.94 -2.08
N THR A 23 -1.01 5.22 -1.78
CA THR A 23 -1.19 6.32 -2.75
C THR A 23 -0.28 6.14 -3.97
N THR A 24 0.93 5.62 -3.78
CA THR A 24 1.83 5.30 -4.90
C THR A 24 1.26 4.20 -5.80
N ILE A 25 0.70 3.13 -5.22
CA ILE A 25 0.07 2.04 -5.96
C ILE A 25 -1.17 2.52 -6.71
N GLU A 26 -2.00 3.36 -6.08
CA GLU A 26 -3.14 4.02 -6.73
C GLU A 26 -2.70 4.91 -7.90
N GLY A 27 -1.60 5.64 -7.72
CA GLY A 27 -0.96 6.41 -8.78
C GLY A 27 -0.56 5.55 -9.97
N VAL A 28 0.12 4.42 -9.73
CA VAL A 28 0.51 3.47 -10.79
C VAL A 28 -0.72 2.97 -11.55
N MET A 29 -1.81 2.60 -10.84
CA MET A 29 -3.03 2.14 -11.50
C MET A 29 -3.64 3.21 -12.42
N SER A 30 -3.66 4.46 -11.96
CA SER A 30 -4.17 5.60 -12.73
C SER A 30 -3.29 5.90 -13.95
N THR A 31 -1.97 5.95 -13.76
CA THR A 31 -0.99 6.22 -14.82
C THR A 31 -1.08 5.20 -15.94
N VAL A 32 -1.06 3.90 -15.62
CA VAL A 32 -1.11 2.85 -16.64
C VAL A 32 -2.44 2.87 -17.39
N SER A 33 -3.56 3.06 -16.69
CA SER A 33 -4.88 3.17 -17.33
C SER A 33 -4.95 4.37 -18.28
N SER A 34 -4.35 5.50 -17.89
CA SER A 34 -4.30 6.71 -18.72
C SER A 34 -3.40 6.52 -19.95
N MET A 35 -2.23 5.90 -19.77
CA MET A 35 -1.32 5.57 -20.87
C MET A 35 -1.98 4.61 -21.87
N MET A 36 -2.68 3.58 -21.39
CA MET A 36 -3.44 2.64 -22.22
C MET A 36 -4.51 3.34 -23.08
N ALA A 37 -5.18 4.35 -22.53
CA ALA A 37 -6.19 5.13 -23.25
C ALA A 37 -5.59 6.12 -24.26
N GLY A 38 -4.42 6.69 -23.95
CA GLY A 38 -3.73 7.65 -24.82
C GLY A 38 -2.81 7.04 -25.87
N THR A 39 -2.52 5.73 -25.79
CA THR A 39 -1.65 5.05 -26.75
C THR A 39 -2.46 4.62 -27.98
N THR A 40 -1.98 4.97 -29.18
CA THR A 40 -2.53 4.47 -30.45
C THR A 40 -2.17 3.00 -30.64
N TRP A 41 -2.87 2.13 -29.92
CA TRP A 41 -2.69 0.68 -29.95
C TRP A 41 -4.06 0.01 -30.07
N VAL A 42 -4.26 -0.73 -31.16
CA VAL A 42 -5.52 -1.40 -31.49
C VAL A 42 -5.27 -2.86 -31.88
N GLY A 43 -6.29 -3.70 -31.71
CA GLY A 43 -6.28 -5.11 -32.11
C GLY A 43 -6.29 -6.09 -30.93
N PRO A 44 -6.34 -7.40 -31.20
CA PRO A 44 -6.63 -8.42 -30.19
C PRO A 44 -5.59 -8.50 -29.06
N ALA A 45 -4.36 -8.04 -29.29
CA ALA A 45 -3.35 -7.93 -28.24
C ALA A 45 -3.68 -6.82 -27.22
N ARG A 46 -4.22 -5.67 -27.69
CA ARG A 46 -4.68 -4.56 -26.84
C ARG A 46 -5.82 -5.03 -25.94
N ASP A 47 -6.78 -5.73 -26.54
CA ASP A 47 -7.99 -6.21 -25.83
C ASP A 47 -7.63 -7.22 -24.74
N ARG A 48 -6.71 -8.16 -25.03
CA ARG A 48 -6.21 -9.12 -24.04
C ARG A 48 -5.51 -8.40 -22.89
N PHE A 49 -4.59 -7.49 -23.19
CA PHE A 49 -3.89 -6.74 -22.15
C PHE A 49 -4.85 -5.90 -21.30
N GLU A 50 -5.86 -5.29 -21.90
CA GLU A 50 -6.88 -4.54 -21.15
C GLU A 50 -7.66 -5.44 -20.19
N ASN A 51 -8.03 -6.63 -20.65
CA ASN A 51 -8.70 -7.60 -19.81
C ASN A 51 -7.80 -8.06 -18.65
N ASP A 52 -6.55 -8.42 -18.93
CA ASP A 52 -5.57 -8.82 -17.91
C ASP A 52 -5.31 -7.68 -16.91
N TRP A 53 -5.22 -6.45 -17.39
CA TRP A 53 -5.11 -5.26 -16.55
C TRP A 53 -6.29 -5.09 -15.61
N ASN A 54 -7.50 -5.18 -16.15
CA ASN A 54 -8.72 -4.96 -15.37
C ASN A 54 -9.02 -6.11 -14.38
N THR A 55 -8.66 -7.35 -14.71
CA THR A 55 -9.04 -8.54 -13.94
C THR A 55 -7.93 -9.07 -13.04
N SER A 56 -6.69 -9.06 -13.50
CA SER A 56 -5.55 -9.65 -12.78
C SER A 56 -4.71 -8.58 -12.08
N PHE A 57 -4.20 -7.61 -12.85
CA PHE A 57 -3.24 -6.63 -12.32
C PHE A 57 -3.89 -5.70 -11.30
N ARG A 58 -5.02 -5.08 -11.62
CA ARG A 58 -5.76 -4.23 -10.67
C ARG A 58 -6.21 -5.00 -9.43
N ALA A 59 -6.62 -6.26 -9.58
CA ALA A 59 -7.01 -7.09 -8.44
C ALA A 59 -5.82 -7.39 -7.51
N ALA A 60 -4.64 -7.70 -8.07
CA ALA A 60 -3.43 -7.93 -7.30
C ALA A 60 -2.96 -6.65 -6.57
N LEU A 61 -2.97 -5.51 -7.26
CA LEU A 61 -2.64 -4.21 -6.67
C LEU A 61 -3.65 -3.80 -5.58
N GLY A 62 -4.93 -4.08 -5.77
CA GLY A 62 -5.96 -3.86 -4.75
C GLY A 62 -5.73 -4.71 -3.50
N LYS A 63 -5.35 -5.98 -3.66
CA LYS A 63 -4.97 -6.86 -2.53
C LYS A 63 -3.73 -6.34 -1.82
N LEU A 64 -2.74 -5.83 -2.55
CA LEU A 64 -1.54 -5.20 -1.97
C LEU A 64 -1.91 -3.97 -1.14
N ASN A 65 -2.79 -3.10 -1.65
CA ASN A 65 -3.29 -1.93 -0.91
C ASN A 65 -3.97 -2.34 0.40
N GLN A 66 -4.84 -3.35 0.36
CA GLN A 66 -5.49 -3.87 1.57
C GLN A 66 -4.48 -4.41 2.58
N ALA A 67 -3.47 -5.15 2.12
CA ALA A 67 -2.41 -5.67 2.98
C ALA A 67 -1.59 -4.53 3.63
N PHE A 68 -1.28 -3.48 2.86
CA PHE A 68 -0.54 -2.32 3.36
C PHE A 68 -1.34 -1.48 4.34
N ASP A 69 -2.64 -1.29 4.12
CA ASP A 69 -3.48 -0.58 5.07
C ASP A 69 -3.63 -1.35 6.40
N ALA A 70 -3.88 -2.67 6.32
CA ALA A 70 -3.97 -3.53 7.49
C ALA A 70 -2.65 -3.55 8.28
N ALA A 71 -1.53 -3.78 7.61
CA ALA A 71 -0.21 -3.80 8.26
C ALA A 71 0.18 -2.42 8.80
N GLY A 72 -0.11 -1.34 8.07
CA GLY A 72 0.15 0.02 8.50
C GLY A 72 -0.67 0.42 9.73
N GLY A 73 -1.95 0.04 9.75
CA GLY A 73 -2.83 0.20 10.91
C GLY A 73 -2.36 -0.58 12.13
N ASP A 74 -1.97 -1.85 11.96
CA ASP A 74 -1.44 -2.70 13.04
C ASP A 74 -0.16 -2.11 13.64
N CYS A 75 0.78 -1.64 12.80
CA CYS A 75 2.00 -0.99 13.26
C CYS A 75 1.70 0.25 14.13
N ILE A 76 0.77 1.11 13.69
CA ILE A 76 0.41 2.33 14.43
C ILE A 76 -0.34 1.99 15.73
N ALA A 77 -1.22 0.98 15.70
CA ALA A 77 -1.92 0.53 16.90
C ALA A 77 -0.92 0.02 17.96
N ARG A 78 0.01 -0.84 17.54
CA ARG A 78 1.07 -1.37 18.40
C ARG A 78 2.01 -0.28 18.92
N SER A 79 2.35 0.73 18.11
CA SER A 79 3.18 1.84 18.61
C SER A 79 2.49 2.60 19.73
N ASN A 80 1.19 2.86 19.58
CA ASN A 80 0.42 3.57 20.61
C ASN A 80 0.32 2.75 21.90
N ASP A 81 0.13 1.43 21.80
CA ASP A 81 0.11 0.54 22.95
C ASP A 81 1.47 0.50 23.67
N LEU A 82 2.57 0.42 22.93
CA LEU A 82 3.92 0.45 23.50
C LEU A 82 4.20 1.78 24.21
N MET A 83 3.83 2.92 23.62
CA MET A 83 3.97 4.23 24.26
C MET A 83 3.19 4.32 25.57
N ARG A 84 1.96 3.78 25.59
CA ARG A 84 1.12 3.72 26.78
C ARG A 84 1.74 2.86 27.88
N VAL A 85 2.25 1.67 27.55
CA VAL A 85 2.91 0.77 28.51
C VAL A 85 4.18 1.39 29.07
N MET A 86 4.91 2.16 28.28
CA MET A 86 6.14 2.85 28.70
C MET A 86 5.90 4.15 29.46
N GLY A 87 4.64 4.58 29.64
CA GLY A 87 4.31 5.81 30.39
C GLY A 87 4.73 7.11 29.69
N VAL A 88 5.07 7.05 28.39
CA VAL A 88 5.43 8.21 27.58
C VAL A 88 4.12 8.76 27.00
N ARG A 89 3.61 9.86 27.58
CA ARG A 89 2.46 10.61 27.06
C ARG A 89 2.90 11.97 26.58
#